data_AF-A0A1X4XVZ9-F1
#
_entry.id   AF-A0A1X4XVZ9-F1
#
_cell.length_a   1.000
_cell.length_b   1.000
_cell.length_c   1.000
_cell.angle_alpha   90.00
_cell.angle_beta   90.00
_cell.angle_gamma   90.00
#
_symmetry.space_group_name_H-M   'P 1'
#
loop_
_entity.id
_entity.type
_entity.pdbx_description
1 polymer ?
#
loop_
_entity_poly.entity_id
_entity_poly.type
_entity_poly.pdbx_seq_one_letter_code
_entity_poly.pdbx_strand_id
1 'polypeptide(L)'
;MIEINLLSSIGEKQKQRGLQERFWFVLLIVVLVECALLFGISAFEKSKIKHLEEKKAYLSNLSNKIRVIQNDEAKARQLVNTISKLETGKNLPVEILYALSSALPNNVWLSRVEKQGNTLNITASSLDIDSISLFMNNLLKEKIINEVRFNQGVTKTNVSQQNIYQFSLICALRGNYGAK
;
A
#
# COMPACT_ATOMS: atom_id res chain seq x y z
N MET A 1 -41.08 85.62 -72.04
CA MET A 1 -40.09 84.72 -72.64
C MET A 1 -39.17 84.28 -71.50
N ILE A 2 -38.99 82.98 -71.32
CA ILE A 2 -38.32 82.38 -70.16
C ILE A 2 -36.83 82.32 -70.45
N GLU A 3 -35.99 82.84 -69.56
CA GLU A 3 -34.55 82.55 -69.51
C GLU A 3 -34.26 81.77 -68.23
N ILE A 4 -34.04 80.47 -68.42
CA ILE A 4 -33.46 79.59 -67.42
C ILE A 4 -31.96 79.56 -67.72
N ASN A 5 -31.16 80.24 -66.89
CA ASN A 5 -29.72 80.03 -66.87
C ASN A 5 -29.38 79.08 -65.72
N LEU A 6 -28.83 77.94 -66.12
CA LEU A 6 -28.43 76.83 -65.28
C LEU A 6 -27.13 77.12 -64.54
N LEU A 7 -27.14 76.80 -63.24
CA LEU A 7 -26.00 76.38 -62.41
C LEU A 7 -24.76 77.29 -62.32
N SER A 8 -24.55 77.79 -61.10
CA SER A 8 -23.31 77.48 -60.39
C SER A 8 -23.64 77.20 -58.93
N SER A 9 -23.88 75.93 -58.60
CA SER A 9 -23.92 75.43 -57.23
C SER A 9 -22.50 75.44 -56.64
N ILE A 10 -22.01 76.63 -56.35
CA ILE A 10 -20.80 76.87 -55.59
C ILE A 10 -21.23 77.62 -54.33
N GLY A 11 -21.14 76.90 -53.20
CA GLY A 11 -21.74 77.27 -51.92
C GLY A 11 -22.87 76.28 -51.64
N GLU A 12 -22.80 75.36 -50.69
CA GLU A 12 -22.29 75.50 -49.33
C GLU A 12 -21.82 74.13 -48.77
N LYS A 13 -20.95 73.40 -49.47
CA LYS A 13 -20.43 72.11 -48.95
C LYS A 13 -19.30 72.24 -47.92
N GLN A 14 -19.11 73.39 -47.28
CA GLN A 14 -18.10 73.55 -46.23
C GLN A 14 -18.65 73.40 -44.80
N LYS A 15 -19.97 73.54 -44.58
CA LYS A 15 -20.52 73.52 -43.20
C LYS A 15 -20.83 72.12 -42.66
N GLN A 16 -20.92 71.10 -43.52
CA GLN A 16 -21.18 69.71 -43.12
C GLN A 16 -19.91 68.90 -42.81
N ARG A 17 -18.74 69.35 -43.27
CA ARG A 17 -17.45 68.68 -42.98
C ARG A 17 -17.10 68.72 -41.49
N GLY A 18 -17.32 69.85 -40.83
CA GLY A 18 -17.06 69.97 -39.39
C GLY A 18 -18.01 69.17 -38.49
N LEU A 19 -19.25 68.90 -38.94
CA LEU A 19 -20.21 68.08 -38.20
C LEU A 19 -19.93 66.58 -38.40
N GLN A 20 -19.57 66.17 -39.62
CA GLN A 20 -19.14 64.80 -39.93
C GLN A 20 -17.81 64.45 -39.24
N GLU A 21 -16.82 65.35 -39.26
CA GLU A 21 -15.56 65.15 -38.55
C GLU A 21 -15.81 65.03 -37.03
N ARG A 22 -16.64 65.89 -36.44
CA ARG A 22 -17.03 65.77 -35.02
C ARG A 22 -17.71 64.44 -34.70
N PHE A 23 -18.57 63.95 -35.57
CA PHE A 23 -19.22 62.65 -35.40
C PHE A 23 -18.21 61.50 -35.42
N TRP A 24 -17.28 61.51 -36.38
CA TRP A 24 -16.20 60.52 -36.47
C TRP A 24 -15.25 60.58 -35.26
N PHE A 25 -14.92 61.77 -34.76
CA PHE A 25 -14.12 61.93 -33.54
C PHE A 25 -14.81 61.38 -32.30
N VAL A 26 -16.11 61.62 -32.12
CA VAL A 26 -16.86 61.06 -30.99
C VAL A 26 -16.94 59.53 -31.08
N LEU A 27 -17.19 58.98 -32.27
CA LEU A 27 -17.22 57.54 -32.49
C LEU A 27 -15.85 56.90 -32.16
N LEU A 28 -14.76 57.52 -32.60
CA LEU A 28 -13.40 57.06 -32.31
C LEU A 28 -13.09 57.06 -30.80
N ILE A 29 -13.55 58.08 -30.06
CA ILE A 29 -13.38 58.13 -28.60
C ILE A 29 -14.18 57.00 -27.93
N VAL A 30 -15.42 56.76 -28.35
CA VAL A 30 -16.26 55.68 -27.79
C VAL A 30 -15.61 54.31 -28.02
N VAL A 31 -15.12 54.06 -29.24
CA VAL A 31 -14.41 52.81 -29.56
C VAL A 31 -13.12 52.66 -28.74
N LEU A 32 -12.36 53.75 -28.55
CA LEU A 32 -11.16 53.73 -27.69
C LEU A 32 -11.50 53.41 -26.24
N VAL A 33 -12.60 53.96 -25.71
CA VAL A 33 -13.06 53.68 -24.34
C VAL A 33 -13.48 52.21 -24.21
N GLU A 34 -14.23 51.67 -25.17
CA GLU A 34 -14.59 50.24 -25.17
C GLU A 34 -13.35 49.34 -25.25
N CYS A 35 -12.40 49.64 -26.12
CA CYS A 35 -11.14 48.90 -26.19
C CYS A 35 -10.34 48.98 -24.88
N ALA A 36 -10.28 50.14 -24.23
CA ALA A 36 -9.59 50.32 -22.96
C ALA A 36 -10.25 49.51 -21.83
N LEU A 37 -11.59 49.47 -21.78
CA LEU A 37 -12.34 48.67 -20.82
C LEU A 37 -12.11 47.17 -21.02
N LEU A 38 -12.17 46.67 -22.26
CA LEU A 38 -11.91 45.27 -22.58
C LEU A 38 -10.46 44.87 -22.26
N PHE A 39 -9.50 45.75 -22.52
CA PHE A 39 -8.09 45.51 -22.19
C PHE A 39 -7.85 45.49 -20.67
N GLY A 40 -8.51 46.38 -19.92
CA GLY A 40 -8.44 46.43 -18.47
C GLY A 40 -8.99 45.17 -17.79
N ILE A 41 -10.15 44.69 -18.23
CA ILE A 41 -10.78 43.47 -17.68
C ILE A 41 -9.91 42.24 -17.98
N SER A 42 -9.44 42.08 -19.22
CA SER A 42 -8.62 40.94 -19.63
C SER A 42 -7.25 40.90 -18.93
N ALA A 43 -6.65 42.06 -18.62
CA ALA A 43 -5.43 42.13 -17.83
C ALA A 43 -5.65 41.70 -16.36
N PHE A 44 -6.77 42.12 -15.76
CA PHE A 44 -7.10 41.78 -14.39
C PHE A 44 -7.42 40.28 -14.22
N GLU A 45 -8.14 39.69 -15.17
CA GLU A 45 -8.46 38.25 -15.17
C GLU A 45 -7.21 37.38 -15.33
N LYS A 46 -6.30 37.74 -16.24
CA LYS A 46 -5.03 37.03 -16.43
C LYS A 46 -4.16 37.00 -15.17
N SER A 47 -4.16 38.08 -14.38
CA SER A 47 -3.39 38.15 -13.12
C SER A 47 -3.96 37.21 -12.05
N LYS A 48 -5.29 37.11 -11.93
CA LYS A 48 -5.95 36.20 -10.99
C LYS A 48 -5.72 34.74 -11.37
N ILE A 49 -5.82 34.41 -12.65
CA ILE A 49 -5.61 33.05 -13.16
C ILE A 49 -4.17 32.59 -12.89
N LYS A 50 -3.16 33.44 -13.16
CA LYS A 50 -1.76 33.13 -12.86
C LYS A 50 -1.51 32.84 -11.38
N HIS A 51 -2.05 33.66 -10.48
CA HIS A 51 -1.91 33.43 -9.04
C HIS A 51 -2.64 32.16 -8.56
N LEU A 52 -3.75 31.79 -9.18
CA LEU A 52 -4.48 30.55 -8.90
C LEU A 52 -3.71 29.32 -9.42
N GLU A 53 -3.07 29.42 -10.59
CA GLU A 53 -2.22 28.36 -11.15
C GLU A 53 -0.94 28.15 -10.34
N GLU A 54 -0.27 29.22 -9.91
CA GLU A 54 0.91 29.15 -9.05
C GLU A 54 0.61 28.46 -7.72
N LYS A 55 -0.52 28.82 -7.08
CA LYS A 55 -0.96 28.15 -5.85
C LYS A 55 -1.27 26.67 -6.10
N LYS A 56 -1.95 26.34 -7.21
CA LYS A 56 -2.24 24.94 -7.58
C LYS A 56 -0.96 24.13 -7.82
N ALA A 57 0.04 24.71 -8.48
CA ALA A 57 1.35 24.10 -8.72
C ALA A 57 2.16 23.92 -7.42
N TYR A 58 2.04 24.85 -6.47
CA TYR A 58 2.66 24.72 -5.16
C TYR A 58 2.02 23.58 -4.34
N LEU A 59 0.68 23.52 -4.31
CA LEU A 59 -0.03 22.44 -3.61
C LEU A 59 0.20 21.06 -4.25
N SER A 60 0.31 20.96 -5.58
CA SER A 60 0.58 19.68 -6.25
C SER A 60 2.00 19.16 -5.94
N ASN A 61 2.99 20.05 -5.87
CA ASN A 61 4.35 19.70 -5.46
C ASN A 61 4.41 19.21 -4.00
N LEU A 62 3.64 19.84 -3.11
CA LEU A 62 3.56 19.40 -1.71
C LEU A 62 2.89 18.01 -1.59
N SER A 63 1.83 17.77 -2.35
CA SER A 63 1.15 16.46 -2.41
C SER A 63 2.08 15.35 -2.93
N ASN A 64 2.90 15.64 -3.95
CA ASN A 64 3.90 14.70 -4.44
C ASN A 64 4.98 14.39 -3.38
N LYS A 65 5.46 15.39 -2.63
CA LYS A 65 6.40 15.16 -1.53
C LYS A 65 5.79 14.28 -0.42
N ILE A 66 4.52 14.49 -0.08
CA ILE A 66 3.80 13.66 0.90
C ILE A 66 3.68 12.21 0.40
N ARG A 67 3.36 11.99 -0.89
CA ARG A 67 3.31 10.64 -1.49
C ARG A 67 4.66 9.93 -1.47
N VAL A 68 5.76 10.64 -1.69
CA VAL A 68 7.11 10.06 -1.62
C VAL A 68 7.42 9.60 -0.19
N ILE A 69 7.16 10.45 0.81
CA ILE A 69 7.40 10.12 2.22
C ILE A 69 6.54 8.91 2.67
N GLN A 70 5.27 8.86 2.27
CA GLN A 70 4.40 7.71 2.57
C GLN A 70 4.90 6.41 1.93
N ASN A 71 5.44 6.48 0.71
CA ASN A 71 5.99 5.32 0.03
C ASN A 71 7.28 4.82 0.69
N ASP A 72 8.12 5.73 1.17
CA ASP A 72 9.34 5.38 1.90
C ASP A 72 9.04 4.80 3.29
N GLU A 73 8.00 5.29 3.97
CA GLU A 73 7.51 4.69 5.22
C GLU A 73 6.98 3.26 4.99
N ALA A 74 6.24 3.04 3.90
CA ALA A 74 5.74 1.72 3.55
C ALA A 74 6.88 0.72 3.27
N LYS A 75 7.93 1.16 2.55
CA LYS A 75 9.14 0.34 2.31
C LYS A 75 9.89 0.04 3.60
N ALA A 76 10.08 1.03 4.48
CA ALA A 76 10.74 0.84 5.77
C ALA A 76 9.98 -0.17 6.65
N ARG A 77 8.65 -0.07 6.71
CA ARG A 77 7.79 -1.05 7.42
C ARG A 77 7.89 -2.45 6.82
N GLN A 78 8.00 -2.58 5.50
CA GLN A 78 8.21 -3.89 4.84
C GLN A 78 9.58 -4.50 5.16
N LEU A 79 10.63 -3.69 5.19
CA LEU A 79 11.98 -4.14 5.55
C LEU A 79 12.04 -4.59 7.02
N VAL A 80 11.51 -3.78 7.94
CA VAL A 80 11.42 -4.14 9.37
C VAL A 80 10.62 -5.43 9.56
N ASN A 81 9.46 -5.58 8.91
CA ASN A 81 8.68 -6.81 8.99
C ASN A 81 9.41 -8.03 8.43
N THR A 82 10.19 -7.87 7.36
CA THR A 82 10.99 -8.96 6.80
C THR A 82 12.11 -9.37 7.75
N ILE A 83 12.80 -8.40 8.37
CA ILE A 83 13.87 -8.65 9.34
C ILE A 83 13.33 -9.36 10.58
N SER A 84 12.23 -8.88 11.18
CA SER A 84 11.61 -9.52 12.35
C SER A 84 11.14 -10.94 12.06
N LYS A 85 10.66 -11.22 10.84
CA LYS A 85 10.30 -12.57 10.39
C LYS A 85 11.52 -13.49 10.29
N LEU A 86 12.64 -12.99 9.79
CA LEU A 86 13.88 -13.76 9.68
C LEU A 86 14.50 -14.06 11.05
N GLU A 87 14.47 -13.11 11.99
CA GLU A 87 15.02 -13.32 13.33
C GLU A 87 14.17 -14.27 14.17
N THR A 88 12.84 -14.14 14.14
CA THR A 88 11.93 -15.05 14.87
C THR A 88 11.94 -16.45 14.26
N GLY A 89 12.12 -16.56 12.93
CA GLY A 89 12.26 -17.84 12.23
C GLY A 89 13.56 -18.59 12.56
N LYS A 90 14.63 -17.91 13.00
CA LYS A 90 15.92 -18.57 13.31
C LYS A 90 15.94 -19.30 14.65
N ASN A 91 15.27 -18.78 15.67
CA ASN A 91 15.34 -19.36 17.02
C ASN A 91 14.28 -20.44 17.27
N LEU A 92 13.13 -20.35 16.60
CA LEU A 92 12.01 -21.26 16.85
C LEU A 92 12.32 -22.73 16.50
N PRO A 93 12.95 -23.08 15.36
CA PRO A 93 13.30 -24.47 15.06
C PRO A 93 14.30 -25.05 16.06
N VAL A 94 15.22 -24.22 16.57
CA VAL A 94 16.21 -24.62 17.58
C VAL A 94 15.53 -24.91 18.91
N GLU A 95 14.60 -24.04 19.33
CA GLU A 95 13.83 -24.22 20.56
C GLU A 95 12.91 -25.46 20.49
N ILE A 96 12.28 -25.71 19.33
CA ILE A 96 11.50 -26.93 19.10
C ILE A 96 12.39 -28.17 19.18
N LEU A 97 13.56 -28.15 18.53
CA LEU A 97 14.47 -29.30 18.56
C LEU A 97 14.99 -29.56 19.97
N TYR A 98 15.30 -28.49 20.73
CA TYR A 98 15.74 -28.59 22.11
C TYR A 98 14.65 -29.22 23.01
N ALA A 99 13.41 -28.76 22.90
CA ALA A 99 12.28 -29.31 23.64
C ALA A 99 12.01 -30.79 23.29
N LEU A 100 12.11 -31.17 22.01
CA LEU A 100 11.99 -32.55 21.58
C LEU A 100 13.10 -33.43 22.15
N SER A 101 14.34 -32.93 22.11
CA SER A 101 15.51 -33.64 22.67
C SER A 101 15.41 -33.81 24.18
N SER A 102 14.91 -32.80 24.89
CA SER A 102 14.66 -32.83 26.34
C SER A 102 13.56 -33.85 26.71
N ALA A 103 12.51 -33.93 25.88
CA ALA A 103 11.37 -34.79 26.16
C ALA A 103 11.58 -36.28 25.81
N LEU A 104 12.56 -36.61 24.96
CA LEU A 104 12.82 -37.95 24.42
C LEU A 104 13.31 -38.96 25.49
N PRO A 105 12.56 -40.04 25.75
CA PRO A 105 13.03 -41.17 26.56
C PRO A 105 14.04 -42.05 25.81
N ASN A 106 14.83 -42.84 26.55
CA ASN A 106 15.86 -43.74 25.98
C ASN A 106 15.33 -44.75 24.94
N ASN A 107 14.06 -45.18 25.06
CA ASN A 107 13.46 -46.22 24.23
C ASN A 107 12.56 -45.67 23.11
N VAL A 108 12.67 -44.38 22.78
CA VAL A 108 11.92 -43.72 21.72
C VAL A 108 12.88 -43.04 20.77
N TRP A 109 12.64 -43.16 19.46
CA TRP A 109 13.37 -42.40 18.45
C TRP A 109 12.40 -41.74 17.48
N LEU A 110 12.80 -40.57 16.97
CA LEU A 110 12.03 -39.79 16.02
C LEU A 110 12.36 -40.25 14.59
N SER A 111 11.33 -40.54 13.80
CA SER A 111 11.45 -40.87 12.39
C SER A 111 11.22 -39.65 11.51
N ARG A 112 10.28 -38.78 11.91
CA ARG A 112 9.98 -37.55 11.17
C ARG A 112 9.39 -36.48 12.09
N VAL A 113 9.78 -35.22 11.85
CA VAL A 113 9.20 -34.05 12.50
C VAL A 113 8.85 -33.03 11.41
N GLU A 114 7.59 -32.65 11.33
CA GLU A 114 7.08 -31.66 10.37
C GLU A 114 6.36 -30.54 11.11
N LYS A 115 6.81 -29.29 10.93
CA LYS A 115 6.10 -28.11 11.45
C LYS A 115 5.11 -27.60 10.41
N GLN A 116 3.83 -27.51 10.77
CA GLN A 116 2.77 -26.95 9.93
C GLN A 116 2.14 -25.75 10.65
N GLY A 117 2.67 -24.55 10.40
CA GLY A 117 2.19 -23.32 11.04
C GLY A 117 2.34 -23.39 12.57
N ASN A 118 1.21 -23.60 13.26
CA ASN A 118 1.15 -23.68 14.72
C ASN A 118 1.05 -25.11 15.28
N THR A 119 1.05 -26.13 14.42
CA THR A 119 1.06 -27.53 14.81
C THR A 119 2.38 -28.19 14.44
N LEU A 120 2.74 -29.21 15.21
CA LEU A 120 3.93 -30.02 15.01
C LEU A 120 3.50 -31.48 14.88
N ASN A 121 3.73 -32.06 13.70
CA ASN A 121 3.49 -33.46 13.43
C ASN A 121 4.78 -34.24 13.67
N ILE A 122 4.72 -35.18 14.60
CA ILE A 122 5.86 -36.00 15.01
C ILE A 122 5.51 -37.45 14.70
N THR A 123 6.38 -38.14 13.97
CA THR A 123 6.32 -39.58 13.77
C THR A 123 7.50 -40.19 14.49
N ALA A 124 7.23 -41.12 15.40
CA ALA A 124 8.23 -41.74 16.25
C ALA A 124 7.94 -43.23 16.41
N SER A 125 8.98 -43.95 16.83
CA SER A 125 8.91 -45.38 17.12
C SER A 125 9.46 -45.64 18.52
N SER A 126 8.88 -46.62 19.20
CA SER A 126 9.30 -47.03 20.54
C SER A 126 9.34 -48.53 20.70
N LEU A 127 10.17 -49.01 21.63
CA LEU A 127 10.20 -50.41 22.05
C LEU A 127 9.04 -50.77 22.99
N ASP A 128 8.54 -49.80 23.78
CA ASP A 128 7.57 -50.04 24.85
C ASP A 128 6.41 -49.04 24.79
N ILE A 129 5.21 -49.50 25.11
CA ILE A 129 4.02 -48.62 25.16
C ILE A 129 4.16 -47.58 26.28
N ASP A 130 4.73 -47.95 27.43
CA ASP A 130 4.93 -47.04 28.56
C ASP A 130 5.84 -45.85 28.20
N SER A 131 6.83 -46.09 27.35
CA SER A 131 7.74 -45.06 26.84
C SER A 131 7.00 -44.03 25.96
N ILE A 132 5.93 -44.43 25.26
CA ILE A 132 5.08 -43.52 24.49
C ILE A 132 4.34 -42.56 25.42
N SER A 133 3.72 -43.09 26.48
CA SER A 133 3.01 -42.29 27.48
C SER A 133 3.96 -41.34 28.23
N LEU A 134 5.17 -41.81 28.57
CA LEU A 134 6.20 -40.98 29.17
C LEU A 134 6.62 -39.83 28.25
N PHE A 135 6.82 -40.12 26.96
CA PHE A 135 7.14 -39.10 25.96
C PHE A 135 6.04 -38.05 25.85
N MET A 136 4.76 -38.45 25.79
CA MET A 136 3.63 -37.51 25.76
C MET A 136 3.59 -36.62 27.01
N ASN A 137 3.82 -37.20 28.19
CA ASN A 137 3.85 -36.45 29.45
C ASN A 137 5.03 -35.46 29.50
N ASN A 138 6.20 -35.85 29.01
CA ASN A 138 7.35 -34.96 28.94
C ASN A 138 7.11 -33.80 27.98
N LEU A 139 6.52 -34.07 26.81
CA LEU A 139 6.14 -33.03 25.85
C LEU A 139 5.15 -32.02 26.47
N LEU A 140 4.17 -32.47 27.26
CA LEU A 140 3.22 -31.58 27.93
C LEU A 140 3.85 -30.68 29.01
N LYS A 141 4.99 -31.10 29.59
CA LYS A 141 5.75 -30.29 30.56
C LYS A 141 6.56 -29.19 29.89
N GLU A 142 6.88 -29.33 28.61
CA GLU A 142 7.66 -28.34 27.88
C GLU A 142 6.91 -27.02 27.72
N LYS A 143 7.63 -25.91 27.86
CA LYS A 143 7.02 -24.56 27.85
C LYS A 143 6.38 -24.23 26.50
N ILE A 144 6.90 -24.78 25.41
CA ILE A 144 6.48 -24.45 24.05
C ILE A 144 5.25 -25.25 23.57
N ILE A 145 4.94 -26.37 24.20
CA ILE A 145 3.85 -27.27 23.80
C ILE A 145 2.64 -27.01 24.70
N ASN A 146 1.48 -26.84 24.08
CA ASN A 146 0.23 -26.62 24.80
C ASN A 146 -0.60 -27.91 24.92
N GLU A 147 -0.68 -28.68 23.84
CA GLU A 147 -1.49 -29.89 23.78
C GLU A 147 -0.81 -30.93 22.90
N VAL A 148 -1.00 -32.21 23.24
CA VAL A 148 -0.49 -33.37 22.51
C VAL A 148 -1.66 -34.32 22.23
N ARG A 149 -1.84 -34.69 20.96
CA ARG A 149 -2.87 -35.64 20.51
C ARG A 149 -2.26 -36.70 19.60
N PHE A 150 -2.89 -37.87 19.50
CA PHE A 150 -2.53 -38.85 18.48
C PHE A 150 -3.10 -38.42 17.13
N ASN A 151 -2.26 -38.45 16.09
CA ASN A 151 -2.70 -38.31 14.70
C ASN A 151 -3.28 -39.63 14.19
N GLN A 152 -2.56 -40.72 14.48
CA GLN A 152 -2.89 -42.09 14.09
C GLN A 152 -2.64 -43.01 15.28
N GLY A 153 -3.40 -44.11 15.33
CA GLY A 153 -3.23 -45.13 16.37
C GLY A 153 -1.84 -45.76 16.35
N VAL A 154 -1.48 -46.43 17.45
CA VAL A 154 -0.19 -47.10 17.58
C VAL A 154 -0.20 -48.36 16.71
N THR A 155 0.73 -48.44 15.76
CA THR A 155 0.90 -49.61 14.89
C THR A 155 2.08 -50.43 15.40
N LYS A 156 1.85 -51.74 15.59
CA LYS A 156 2.89 -52.68 15.99
C LYS A 156 3.51 -53.31 14.75
N THR A 157 4.81 -53.17 14.58
CA THR A 157 5.58 -53.79 13.49
C THR A 157 6.64 -54.71 14.10
N ASN A 158 6.72 -55.93 13.59
CA ASN A 158 7.78 -56.86 13.99
C ASN A 158 8.94 -56.69 12.99
N VAL A 159 10.02 -56.07 13.45
CA VAL A 159 11.24 -55.91 12.65
C VAL A 159 12.33 -56.70 13.37
N SER A 160 12.93 -57.66 12.66
CA SER A 160 14.07 -58.45 13.16
C SER A 160 13.84 -59.08 14.55
N GLN A 161 12.67 -59.72 14.76
CA GLN A 161 12.28 -60.39 16.01
C GLN A 161 12.05 -59.50 17.24
N GLN A 162 12.08 -58.17 17.11
CA GLN A 162 11.64 -57.23 18.15
C GLN A 162 10.35 -56.52 17.76
N ASN A 163 9.49 -56.30 18.76
CA ASN A 163 8.25 -55.58 18.61
C ASN A 163 8.54 -54.08 18.69
N ILE A 164 8.28 -53.35 17.60
CA ILE A 164 8.43 -51.89 17.55
C ILE A 164 7.03 -51.29 17.40
N TYR A 165 6.74 -50.28 18.21
CA TYR A 165 5.50 -49.52 18.20
C TYR A 165 5.73 -48.21 17.49
N GLN A 166 5.15 -48.04 16.30
CA GLN A 166 5.16 -46.79 15.56
C GLN A 166 3.91 -45.97 15.88
N PHE A 167 4.09 -44.67 16.12
CA PHE A 167 3.01 -43.76 16.45
C PHE A 167 3.25 -42.38 15.84
N SER A 168 2.15 -41.63 15.66
CA SER A 168 2.21 -40.26 15.18
C SER A 168 1.44 -39.35 16.14
N LEU A 169 2.08 -38.26 16.55
CA LEU A 169 1.53 -37.24 17.45
C LEU A 169 1.38 -35.92 16.70
N ILE A 170 0.32 -35.19 17.04
CA ILE A 170 0.12 -33.79 16.70
C ILE A 170 0.24 -32.98 17.99
N CYS A 171 1.17 -32.04 18.02
CA CYS A 171 1.34 -31.12 19.13
C CYS A 171 0.92 -29.71 18.71
N ALA A 172 0.16 -29.02 19.57
CA ALA A 172 -0.18 -27.61 19.37
C ALA A 172 0.82 -26.72 20.11
N LEU A 173 1.40 -25.72 19.45
CA LEU A 173 2.37 -24.82 20.04
C LEU A 173 1.68 -23.69 20.84
N ARG A 174 2.25 -23.32 22.00
CA ARG A 174 1.67 -22.36 22.96
C ARG A 174 1.79 -20.88 22.53
N GLY A 175 2.50 -20.58 21.44
CA GLY A 175 2.59 -19.23 20.86
C GLY A 175 2.04 -19.20 19.44
N ASN A 176 1.64 -18.05 18.91
CA ASN A 176 1.20 -17.91 17.52
C ASN A 176 2.43 -17.94 16.58
N TYR A 177 2.99 -19.12 16.37
CA TYR A 177 4.15 -19.33 15.51
C TYR A 177 3.78 -19.61 14.04
N GLY A 178 2.51 -19.36 13.70
CA GLY A 178 1.91 -19.49 12.39
C GLY A 178 1.24 -18.20 11.95
N ALA A 179 1.97 -17.08 11.95
CA ALA A 179 1.51 -15.85 11.32
C ALA A 179 2.25 -15.61 10.00
N LYS A 180 1.62 -16.13 8.93
CA LYS A 180 1.89 -15.96 7.48
C LYS A 180 3.17 -16.58 6.93
#